data_AF-A0A968GTA0-F1
#
_entry.id   AF-A0A968GTA0-F1
#
_cell.length_a   1.000
_cell.length_b   1.000
_cell.length_c   1.000
_cell.angle_alpha   90.00
_cell.angle_beta   90.00
_cell.angle_gamma   90.00
#
_symmetry.space_group_name_H-M   'P 1'
#
loop_
_entity.id
_entity.type
_entity.pdbx_description
1 polymer ?
#
loop_
_entity_poly.entity_id
_entity_poly.type
_entity_poly.pdbx_seq_one_letter_code
_entity_poly.pdbx_strand_id
1 'polypeptide(L)'
;MSSKENNQEQSSSENLLYQRLILFLIVFSILVLGAVNTQRKILFLSILALGVIISWVLTLIIIRTAKSVDKKSGGKLIRLLLGYLVPIFCSLLLTMTLVVGSFGFVDPYLFNVDVKPVQLENKVDEIKNAIKNQLKPKETTTKNFKSIDSVINNDSLTRAREKNLLRSGTNKKNDSKYFKSIDKVVR
;
A
#
# COMPACT_ATOMS: atom_id res chain seq x y z
N MET A 1 -0.74 16.21 -53.64
CA MET A 1 -0.51 15.02 -52.79
C MET A 1 0.30 15.31 -51.53
N SER A 2 1.16 16.34 -51.49
CA SER A 2 2.08 16.67 -50.39
C SER A 2 1.46 17.07 -49.02
N SER A 3 0.19 17.51 -48.95
CA SER A 3 -0.41 17.99 -47.68
C SER A 3 -0.72 16.86 -46.68
N LYS A 4 -1.04 15.65 -47.15
CA LYS A 4 -1.37 14.52 -46.25
C LYS A 4 -0.15 13.95 -45.52
N GLU A 5 1.00 13.89 -46.19
CA GLU A 5 2.25 13.37 -45.62
C GLU A 5 2.79 14.29 -44.51
N ASN A 6 2.75 15.61 -44.72
CA ASN A 6 3.19 16.59 -43.71
C ASN A 6 2.39 16.50 -42.40
N ASN A 7 1.07 16.26 -42.48
CA ASN A 7 0.23 16.12 -41.29
C ASN A 7 0.51 14.82 -40.52
N GLN A 8 0.93 13.75 -41.21
CA GLN A 8 1.28 12.48 -40.60
C GLN A 8 2.63 12.52 -39.88
N GLU A 9 3.66 13.15 -40.47
CA GLU A 9 4.94 13.37 -39.78
C GLU A 9 4.78 14.26 -38.54
N GLN A 10 3.92 15.28 -38.65
CA GLN A 10 3.67 16.19 -37.54
C GLN A 10 3.03 15.47 -36.35
N SER A 11 1.99 14.66 -36.55
CA SER A 11 1.32 13.94 -35.45
C SER A 11 2.25 12.92 -34.77
N SER A 12 3.13 12.26 -35.54
CA SER A 12 4.14 11.36 -34.97
C SER A 12 5.14 12.09 -34.06
N SER A 13 5.61 13.27 -34.49
CA SER A 13 6.54 14.08 -33.69
C SER A 13 5.91 14.62 -32.40
N GLU A 14 4.60 14.90 -32.41
CA GLU A 14 3.85 15.35 -31.23
C GLU A 14 3.74 14.25 -30.19
N ASN A 15 3.37 13.03 -30.62
CA ASN A 15 3.27 11.88 -29.72
C ASN A 15 4.60 11.56 -29.04
N LEU A 16 5.72 11.66 -29.77
CA LEU A 16 7.07 11.49 -29.21
C LEU A 16 7.41 12.55 -28.15
N LEU A 17 7.03 13.81 -28.37
CA LEU A 17 7.28 14.89 -27.42
C LEU A 17 6.43 14.70 -26.15
N TYR A 18 5.14 14.39 -26.31
CA TYR A 18 4.24 14.09 -25.20
C TYR A 18 4.75 12.90 -24.37
N GLN A 19 5.18 11.82 -25.02
CA GLN A 19 5.72 10.65 -24.34
C GLN A 19 6.95 10.99 -23.49
N ARG A 20 7.87 11.81 -24.01
CA ARG A 20 9.07 12.25 -23.27
C ARG A 20 8.73 13.16 -22.10
N LEU A 21 7.73 14.04 -22.27
CA LEU A 21 7.26 14.92 -21.21
C LEU A 21 6.57 14.12 -20.09
N ILE A 22 5.74 13.13 -20.43
CA ILE A 22 5.12 12.24 -19.45
C ILE A 22 6.20 11.47 -18.69
N LEU A 23 7.20 10.91 -19.38
CA LEU A 23 8.32 10.22 -18.74
C LEU A 23 9.09 11.16 -17.78
N PHE A 24 9.33 12.40 -18.19
CA PHE A 24 9.94 13.41 -17.33
C PHE A 24 9.11 13.67 -16.07
N LEU A 25 7.78 13.85 -16.20
CA LEU A 25 6.89 14.08 -15.07
C LEU A 25 6.83 12.89 -14.11
N ILE A 26 6.89 11.66 -14.62
CA ILE A 26 6.94 10.45 -13.80
C ILE A 26 8.24 10.42 -12.99
N VAL A 27 9.39 10.62 -13.64
CA VAL A 27 10.70 10.66 -12.97
C VAL A 27 10.74 11.78 -11.92
N PHE A 28 10.23 12.96 -12.27
CA PHE A 28 10.11 14.09 -11.35
C PHE A 28 9.24 13.75 -10.14
N SER A 29 8.10 13.10 -10.35
CA SER A 29 7.20 12.70 -9.26
C SER A 29 7.87 11.70 -8.31
N ILE A 30 8.57 10.70 -8.85
CA ILE A 30 9.33 9.73 -8.04
C ILE A 30 10.43 10.43 -7.24
N LEU A 31 11.14 11.39 -7.84
CA LEU A 31 12.16 12.19 -7.16
C LEU A 31 11.57 13.02 -6.01
N VAL A 32 10.44 13.69 -6.24
CA VAL A 32 9.76 14.49 -5.21
C VAL A 32 9.26 13.59 -4.08
N LEU A 33 8.61 12.46 -4.40
CA LEU A 33 8.18 11.50 -3.37
C LEU A 33 9.37 10.93 -2.59
N GLY A 34 10.46 10.58 -3.28
CA GLY A 34 11.67 10.06 -2.66
C GLY A 34 12.33 11.08 -1.72
N ALA A 35 12.37 12.35 -2.15
CA ALA A 35 12.86 13.44 -1.32
C ALA A 35 11.98 13.62 -0.07
N VAL A 36 10.66 13.73 -0.24
CA VAL A 36 9.72 13.94 0.89
C VAL A 36 9.74 12.76 1.88
N ASN A 37 9.91 11.52 1.41
CA ASN A 37 9.93 10.34 2.28
C ASN A 37 11.24 10.17 3.08
N THR A 38 12.26 10.98 2.81
CA THR A 38 13.59 10.79 3.40
C THR A 38 13.76 11.60 4.69
N GLN A 39 13.95 10.93 5.83
CA GLN A 39 14.15 11.59 7.12
C GLN A 39 15.58 12.10 7.35
N ARG A 40 16.58 11.50 6.71
CA ARG A 40 18.00 11.88 6.91
C ARG A 40 18.36 13.05 6.00
N LYS A 41 18.80 14.18 6.59
CA LYS A 41 19.22 15.40 5.87
C LYS A 41 20.22 15.11 4.74
N ILE A 42 21.23 14.26 4.98
CA ILE A 42 22.24 13.92 3.98
C ILE A 42 21.66 13.15 2.78
N LEU A 43 20.73 12.23 3.03
CA LEU A 43 20.09 11.45 1.98
C LEU A 43 19.14 12.32 1.17
N PHE A 44 18.35 13.17 1.84
CA PHE A 44 17.49 14.16 1.21
C PHE A 44 18.29 15.03 0.22
N LEU A 45 19.38 15.63 0.69
CA LEU A 45 20.22 16.50 -0.14
C LEU A 45 20.84 15.74 -1.31
N SER A 46 21.28 14.49 -1.10
CA SER A 46 21.86 13.66 -2.16
C SER A 46 20.85 13.29 -3.25
N ILE A 47 19.62 12.90 -2.89
CA ILE A 47 18.52 12.59 -3.81
C ILE A 47 18.14 13.84 -4.60
N LEU A 48 18.09 15.00 -3.93
CA LEU A 48 17.71 16.26 -4.57
C LEU A 48 18.79 16.76 -5.53
N ALA A 49 20.07 16.62 -5.18
CA ALA A 49 21.19 16.92 -6.07
C ALA A 49 21.20 16.02 -7.32
N LEU A 50 21.01 14.70 -7.14
CA LEU A 50 20.87 13.76 -8.26
C LEU A 50 19.65 14.09 -9.13
N GLY A 51 18.54 14.43 -8.49
CA GLY A 51 17.31 14.84 -9.17
C GLY A 51 17.49 16.09 -10.01
N VAL A 52 18.22 17.10 -9.52
CA VAL A 52 18.56 18.31 -10.26
C VAL A 52 19.39 17.97 -11.50
N ILE A 53 20.44 17.16 -11.36
CA ILE A 53 21.29 16.75 -12.50
C ILE A 53 20.46 16.03 -13.56
N ILE A 54 19.66 15.04 -13.15
CA ILE A 54 18.80 14.26 -14.05
C ILE A 54 17.77 15.18 -14.74
N SER A 55 17.12 16.07 -13.98
CA SER A 55 16.11 17.00 -14.49
C SER A 55 16.68 17.97 -15.55
N TRP A 56 17.90 18.49 -15.33
CA TRP A 56 18.57 19.34 -16.31
C TRP A 56 18.96 18.58 -17.57
N VAL A 57 19.47 17.35 -17.45
CA VAL A 57 19.80 16.50 -18.61
C VAL A 57 18.55 16.21 -19.44
N LEU A 58 17.44 15.81 -18.81
CA LEU A 58 16.16 15.59 -19.49
C LEU A 58 15.64 16.86 -20.16
N THR A 59 15.72 18.00 -19.47
CA THR A 59 15.31 19.31 -20.03
C THR A 59 16.12 19.63 -21.29
N LEU A 60 17.44 19.46 -21.28
CA LEU A 60 18.29 19.68 -22.46
C LEU A 60 17.94 18.76 -23.63
N ILE A 61 17.60 17.49 -23.36
CA ILE A 61 17.17 16.52 -24.37
C ILE A 61 15.85 16.97 -25.02
N ILE A 62 14.88 17.40 -24.22
CA ILE A 62 13.58 17.89 -24.70
C ILE A 62 13.79 19.16 -25.54
N ILE A 63 14.58 20.12 -25.05
CA ILE A 63 14.91 21.37 -25.75
C ILE A 63 15.53 21.10 -27.12
N ARG A 64 16.53 20.20 -27.20
CA ARG A 64 17.16 19.86 -28.48
C ARG A 64 16.18 19.24 -29.45
N THR A 65 15.27 18.42 -28.95
CA THR A 65 14.25 17.77 -29.77
C THR A 65 13.22 18.78 -30.28
N ALA A 66 12.75 19.68 -29.41
CA ALA A 66 11.79 20.72 -29.76
C ALA A 66 12.32 21.66 -30.86
N LYS A 67 13.60 22.08 -30.77
CA LYS A 67 14.25 22.93 -31.79
C LYS A 67 14.28 22.30 -33.18
N SER A 68 14.33 20.97 -33.27
CA SER A 68 14.31 20.26 -34.56
C SER A 68 12.92 20.32 -35.21
N VAL A 69 11.86 20.31 -34.41
CA VAL A 69 10.47 20.25 -34.85
C VAL A 69 9.91 21.63 -35.21
N ASP A 70 10.36 22.71 -34.55
CA ASP A 70 9.84 24.07 -34.73
C ASP A 70 10.12 24.72 -36.10
N LYS A 71 11.03 24.17 -36.90
CA LYS A 71 11.35 24.75 -38.22
C LYS A 71 10.21 24.67 -39.24
N LYS A 72 9.19 23.84 -39.02
CA LYS A 72 8.17 23.52 -40.05
C LYS A 72 6.71 23.81 -39.66
N SER A 73 6.38 24.16 -38.41
CA SER A 73 4.97 24.20 -37.95
C SER A 73 4.58 25.55 -37.33
N GLY A 74 3.43 26.10 -37.76
CA GLY A 74 2.88 27.39 -37.32
C GLY A 74 2.18 27.38 -35.95
N GLY A 75 2.05 26.23 -35.30
CA GLY A 75 1.44 26.08 -33.96
C GLY A 75 2.40 26.32 -32.80
N LYS A 76 3.14 27.43 -32.82
CA LYS A 76 4.34 27.65 -31.98
C LYS A 76 4.08 27.76 -30.47
N LEU A 77 3.01 28.43 -30.05
CA LEU A 77 2.89 28.90 -28.66
C LEU A 77 2.58 27.78 -27.66
N ILE A 78 1.56 26.95 -27.93
CA ILE A 78 1.15 25.88 -27.01
C ILE A 78 2.24 24.81 -26.90
N ARG A 79 2.94 24.51 -28.01
CA ARG A 79 4.09 23.59 -28.03
C ARG A 79 5.30 24.13 -27.27
N LEU A 80 5.62 25.41 -27.42
CA LEU A 80 6.68 26.06 -26.64
C LEU A 80 6.33 26.05 -25.15
N LEU A 81 5.08 26.33 -24.80
CA LEU A 81 4.65 26.37 -23.41
C LEU A 81 4.75 24.97 -22.77
N LEU A 82 4.12 23.95 -23.36
CA LEU A 82 4.11 22.62 -22.78
C LEU A 82 5.49 21.94 -22.87
N GLY A 83 6.13 22.00 -24.04
CA GLY A 83 7.38 21.28 -24.29
C GLY A 83 8.62 21.93 -23.68
N TYR A 84 8.58 23.24 -23.45
CA TYR A 84 9.76 24.01 -23.04
C TYR A 84 9.58 24.60 -21.64
N LEU A 85 8.45 25.26 -21.37
CA LEU A 85 8.23 25.96 -20.09
C LEU A 85 8.12 24.98 -18.93
N VAL A 86 7.34 23.90 -19.08
CA VAL A 86 7.09 22.92 -18.00
C VAL A 86 8.38 22.28 -17.45
N PRO A 87 9.26 21.67 -18.27
CA PRO A 87 10.48 21.03 -17.76
C PRO A 87 11.50 22.05 -17.20
N ILE A 88 11.58 23.25 -17.79
CA ILE A 88 12.42 24.33 -17.27
C ILE A 88 11.91 24.77 -15.89
N PHE A 89 10.61 24.99 -15.76
CA PHE A 89 10.00 25.42 -14.50
C PHE A 89 10.18 24.36 -13.41
N CYS A 90 9.99 23.07 -13.72
CA CYS A 90 10.28 21.98 -12.79
C CYS A 90 11.75 21.95 -12.35
N SER A 91 12.69 22.12 -13.28
CA SER A 91 14.13 22.13 -12.97
C SER A 91 14.53 23.35 -12.12
N LEU A 92 13.90 24.51 -12.36
CA LEU A 92 14.07 25.71 -11.54
C LEU A 92 13.50 25.51 -10.13
N LEU A 93 12.32 24.91 -9.98
CA LEU A 93 11.75 24.60 -8.68
C LEU A 93 12.62 23.60 -7.89
N LEU A 94 13.16 22.58 -8.56
CA LEU A 94 14.09 21.61 -7.96
C LEU A 94 15.38 22.30 -7.49
N THR A 95 15.96 23.18 -8.30
CA THR A 95 17.17 23.92 -7.92
C THR A 95 16.91 24.90 -6.78
N MET A 96 15.78 25.61 -6.78
CA MET A 96 15.41 26.46 -5.64
C MET A 96 15.22 25.64 -4.38
N THR A 97 14.54 24.50 -4.46
CA THR A 97 14.40 23.57 -3.32
C THR A 97 15.76 23.08 -2.83
N LEU A 98 16.71 22.77 -3.73
CA LEU A 98 18.07 22.37 -3.36
C LEU A 98 18.80 23.48 -2.62
N VAL A 99 18.73 24.71 -3.14
CA VAL A 99 19.39 25.88 -2.55
C VAL A 99 18.83 26.16 -1.16
N VAL A 100 17.50 26.25 -1.02
CA VAL A 100 16.82 26.50 0.27
C VAL A 100 17.09 25.34 1.25
N GLY A 101 17.12 24.10 0.76
CA GLY A 101 17.49 22.93 1.56
C GLY A 101 18.94 22.95 2.02
N SER A 102 19.86 23.46 1.20
CA SER A 102 21.30 23.58 1.53
C SER A 102 21.56 24.62 2.62
N PHE A 103 20.76 25.69 2.68
CA PHE A 103 20.83 26.69 3.77
C PHE A 103 20.24 26.21 5.09
N GLY A 104 19.71 24.98 5.16
CA GLY A 104 19.10 24.44 6.37
C GLY A 104 17.77 25.08 6.75
N PHE A 105 17.19 25.90 5.86
CA PHE A 105 15.89 26.54 6.06
C PHE A 105 14.74 25.54 5.95
N VAL A 106 14.95 24.45 5.20
CA VAL A 106 14.04 23.32 5.11
C VAL A 106 14.47 22.28 6.14
N ASP A 107 13.93 22.34 7.34
CA ASP A 107 14.05 21.21 8.26
C ASP A 107 13.09 20.11 7.77
N PRO A 108 13.55 18.88 7.47
CA PRO A 108 12.69 17.78 7.00
C PRO A 108 11.53 17.45 7.96
N TYR A 109 11.59 17.96 9.19
CA TYR A 109 10.51 17.90 10.17
C TYR A 109 9.29 18.77 9.82
N LEU A 110 9.42 19.78 8.95
CA LEU A 110 8.28 20.62 8.53
C LEU A 110 7.33 19.91 7.55
N PHE A 111 7.84 18.96 6.77
CA PHE A 111 7.04 18.15 5.83
C PHE A 111 6.57 16.83 6.41
N ASN A 112 7.15 16.42 7.54
CA ASN A 112 6.50 15.46 8.42
C ASN A 112 5.38 16.20 9.15
N VAL A 113 4.30 16.51 8.42
CA VAL A 113 2.99 16.58 9.07
C VAL A 113 2.92 15.28 9.84
N ASP A 114 2.89 15.42 11.15
CA ASP A 114 2.84 14.36 12.13
C ASP A 114 1.48 13.66 11.95
N VAL A 115 1.31 12.96 10.82
CA VAL A 115 0.25 11.99 10.59
C VAL A 115 0.66 10.84 11.47
N LYS A 116 0.49 11.02 12.79
CA LYS A 116 0.81 10.07 13.83
C LYS A 116 0.42 8.68 13.32
N PRO A 117 1.36 7.84 12.84
CA PRO A 117 1.00 6.48 12.44
C PRO A 117 0.45 5.72 13.66
N VAL A 118 0.81 6.21 14.85
CA VAL A 118 0.29 5.80 16.17
C VAL A 118 -1.22 5.90 16.31
N GLN A 119 -1.92 6.85 15.65
CA GLN A 119 -3.40 6.87 15.73
C GLN A 119 -4.06 5.87 14.77
N LEU A 120 -3.39 5.48 13.69
CA LEU A 120 -3.92 4.49 12.77
C LEU A 120 -3.68 3.07 13.30
N GLU A 121 -2.49 2.79 13.86
CA GLU A 121 -2.24 1.50 14.54
C GLU A 121 -3.14 1.31 15.76
N ASN A 122 -3.30 2.33 16.62
CA ASN A 122 -4.20 2.22 17.78
C ASN A 122 -5.66 2.01 17.36
N LYS A 123 -6.13 2.67 16.29
CA LYS A 123 -7.50 2.45 15.78
C LYS A 123 -7.64 1.09 15.09
N VAL A 124 -6.62 0.61 14.39
CA VAL A 124 -6.66 -0.72 13.76
C VAL A 124 -6.65 -1.81 14.83
N ASP A 125 -5.89 -1.65 15.92
CA ASP A 125 -5.91 -2.58 17.04
C ASP A 125 -7.19 -2.48 17.86
N GLU A 126 -7.77 -1.29 18.03
CA GLU A 126 -9.09 -1.11 18.65
C GLU A 126 -10.20 -1.74 17.79
N ILE A 127 -10.16 -1.58 16.46
CA ILE A 127 -11.09 -2.21 15.53
C ILE A 127 -10.88 -3.73 15.50
N LYS A 128 -9.64 -4.23 15.49
CA LYS A 128 -9.33 -5.66 15.52
C LYS A 128 -9.78 -6.29 16.85
N ASN A 129 -9.62 -5.59 17.97
CA ASN A 129 -10.11 -6.02 19.28
C ASN A 129 -11.64 -5.94 19.39
N ALA A 130 -12.27 -4.89 18.82
CA ALA A 130 -13.73 -4.78 18.75
C ALA A 130 -14.35 -5.88 17.88
N ILE A 131 -13.74 -6.19 16.73
CA ILE A 131 -14.15 -7.29 15.84
C ILE A 131 -13.93 -8.64 16.52
N LYS A 132 -12.80 -8.85 17.22
CA LYS A 132 -12.54 -10.09 17.97
C LYS A 132 -13.50 -10.29 19.15
N ASN A 133 -13.95 -9.20 19.78
CA ASN A 133 -14.97 -9.24 20.83
C ASN A 133 -16.39 -9.41 20.29
N GLN A 134 -16.68 -8.96 19.06
CA GLN A 134 -17.95 -9.25 18.36
C GLN A 134 -17.98 -10.65 17.70
N LEU A 135 -16.82 -11.25 17.41
CA LEU A 135 -16.66 -12.61 16.89
C LEU A 135 -16.56 -13.68 18.00
N LYS A 136 -16.76 -13.33 19.27
CA LYS A 136 -17.24 -14.35 20.21
C LYS A 136 -18.59 -14.80 19.66
N PRO A 137 -18.78 -16.09 19.33
CA PRO A 137 -20.05 -16.57 18.84
C PRO A 137 -21.08 -16.22 19.91
N LYS A 138 -21.93 -15.23 19.60
CA LYS A 138 -23.18 -15.04 20.29
C LYS A 138 -23.90 -16.36 20.08
N GLU A 139 -23.93 -17.20 21.12
CA GLU A 139 -24.83 -18.33 21.20
C GLU A 139 -26.24 -17.78 20.96
N THR A 140 -26.64 -17.79 19.71
CA THR A 140 -28.03 -17.70 19.33
C THR A 140 -28.65 -18.98 19.84
N THR A 141 -29.38 -18.86 20.94
CA THR A 141 -30.50 -19.74 21.28
C THR A 141 -31.45 -19.83 20.09
N THR A 142 -31.14 -20.69 19.14
CA THR A 142 -32.10 -21.20 18.15
C THR A 142 -32.37 -22.64 18.51
N LYS A 143 -33.54 -22.81 19.11
CA LYS A 143 -34.21 -24.08 19.38
C LYS A 143 -34.17 -24.97 18.14
N ASN A 144 -33.83 -26.25 18.36
CA ASN A 144 -34.31 -27.42 17.63
C ASN A 144 -34.19 -27.41 16.10
N PHE A 145 -33.01 -27.75 15.59
CA PHE A 145 -32.93 -28.60 14.39
C PHE A 145 -31.85 -29.66 14.60
N LYS A 146 -32.29 -30.90 14.85
CA LYS A 146 -31.43 -32.09 14.79
C LYS A 146 -31.09 -32.34 13.32
N SER A 147 -29.80 -32.46 13.00
CA SER A 147 -29.39 -32.91 11.66
C SER A 147 -29.79 -34.38 11.46
N ILE A 148 -30.26 -34.69 10.25
CA ILE A 148 -30.80 -36.00 9.86
C ILE A 148 -29.75 -37.11 10.00
N ASP A 149 -28.46 -36.78 9.84
CA ASP A 149 -27.35 -37.74 9.98
C ASP A 149 -27.14 -38.21 11.43
N SER A 150 -27.69 -37.51 12.43
CA SER A 150 -27.61 -37.92 13.84
C SER A 150 -28.66 -38.97 14.24
N VAL A 151 -29.66 -39.24 13.38
CA VAL A 151 -30.72 -40.23 13.67
C VAL A 151 -30.33 -41.64 13.21
N ILE A 152 -29.56 -41.76 12.13
CA ILE A 152 -29.17 -43.07 11.57
C ILE A 152 -28.07 -43.76 12.40
N ASN A 153 -27.19 -42.98 13.05
CA ASN A 153 -26.06 -43.54 13.80
C ASN A 153 -26.38 -43.95 15.25
N ASN A 154 -27.52 -43.52 15.80
CA ASN A 154 -27.89 -43.86 17.18
C ASN A 154 -28.59 -45.21 17.30
N ASP A 155 -29.31 -45.67 16.26
CA ASP A 155 -30.03 -46.95 16.29
C ASP A 155 -29.12 -48.19 16.18
N SER A 156 -27.97 -48.06 15.53
CA SER A 156 -26.97 -49.12 15.46
C SER A 156 -26.19 -49.26 16.78
N LEU A 157 -25.97 -48.15 17.48
CA LEU A 157 -25.21 -48.12 18.73
C LEU A 157 -26.03 -48.65 19.93
N THR A 158 -27.34 -48.41 19.99
CA THR A 158 -28.21 -48.95 21.06
C THR A 158 -28.37 -50.47 20.97
N ARG A 159 -28.52 -51.05 19.78
CA ARG A 159 -28.59 -52.53 19.62
C ARG A 159 -27.28 -53.24 19.96
N ALA A 160 -26.13 -52.59 19.77
CA ALA A 160 -24.83 -53.13 20.16
C ALA A 160 -24.55 -53.01 21.67
N ARG A 161 -25.09 -51.98 22.34
CA ARG A 161 -24.96 -51.79 23.79
C ARG A 161 -25.84 -52.74 24.60
N GLU A 162 -27.05 -53.06 24.13
CA GLU A 162 -27.96 -53.97 24.84
C GLU A 162 -27.41 -55.41 24.89
N LYS A 163 -26.75 -55.88 23.82
CA LYS A 163 -26.09 -57.20 23.80
C LYS A 163 -24.86 -57.30 24.72
N ASN A 164 -24.20 -56.19 25.01
CA ASN A 164 -23.01 -56.16 25.88
C ASN A 164 -23.35 -55.96 27.36
N LEU A 165 -24.49 -55.34 27.68
CA LEU A 165 -24.94 -55.13 29.06
C LEU A 165 -25.51 -56.39 29.74
N LEU A 166 -26.02 -57.37 28.99
CA LEU A 166 -26.40 -58.67 29.54
C LEU A 166 -25.19 -59.56 29.92
N ARG A 167 -23.97 -59.21 29.50
CA ARG A 167 -22.78 -60.04 29.69
C ARG A 167 -21.84 -59.56 30.81
N SER A 168 -22.06 -58.38 31.39
CA SER A 168 -21.10 -57.74 32.32
C SER A 168 -21.59 -57.61 33.77
N GLY A 169 -22.71 -58.23 34.13
CA GLY A 169 -23.33 -58.16 35.46
C GLY A 169 -22.71 -59.03 36.57
N THR A 170 -21.43 -59.42 36.49
CA THR A 170 -20.77 -60.27 37.50
C THR A 170 -19.28 -59.93 37.69
N ASN A 171 -18.97 -58.77 38.30
CA ASN A 171 -17.78 -58.57 39.16
C ASN A 171 -17.76 -57.10 39.62
N LYS A 172 -18.20 -56.74 40.83
CA LYS A 172 -17.64 -57.02 42.17
C LYS A 172 -16.30 -56.33 42.42
N LYS A 173 -16.42 -55.28 43.26
CA LYS A 173 -15.51 -54.86 44.34
C LYS A 173 -14.16 -54.22 44.00
N ASN A 174 -14.02 -53.02 44.59
CA ASN A 174 -12.88 -52.48 45.35
C ASN A 174 -12.32 -51.15 44.83
N ASP A 175 -11.90 -50.36 45.83
CA ASP A 175 -11.03 -49.17 45.77
C ASP A 175 -11.76 -47.85 45.51
N SER A 176 -12.28 -47.12 46.52
CA SER A 176 -11.75 -46.69 47.82
C SER A 176 -10.51 -45.77 47.76
N LYS A 177 -10.80 -44.49 48.08
CA LYS A 177 -9.95 -43.48 48.72
C LYS A 177 -8.88 -42.82 47.85
N TYR A 178 -8.52 -41.60 48.28
CA TYR A 178 -7.48 -40.70 47.75
C TYR A 178 -8.02 -39.85 46.57
N PHE A 179 -8.16 -38.53 46.65
CA PHE A 179 -7.36 -37.54 47.36
C PHE A 179 -8.17 -36.26 47.60
N LYS A 180 -7.97 -35.68 48.78
CA LYS A 180 -8.61 -34.49 49.34
C LYS A 180 -7.58 -33.36 49.27
N SER A 181 -8.04 -32.17 48.90
CA SER A 181 -7.54 -30.86 49.35
C SER A 181 -6.04 -30.53 49.21
N ILE A 182 -5.70 -29.61 48.31
CA ILE A 182 -4.77 -28.51 48.65
C ILE A 182 -5.33 -27.23 48.02
N ASP A 183 -5.70 -26.31 48.91
CA ASP A 183 -6.20 -24.97 48.67
C ASP A 183 -5.22 -24.02 49.38
N LYS A 184 -5.09 -22.79 48.86
CA LYS A 184 -4.45 -21.60 49.45
C LYS A 184 -2.92 -21.47 49.50
N VAL A 185 -2.55 -20.16 49.48
CA VAL A 185 -1.23 -19.52 49.62
C VAL A 185 -0.54 -19.42 48.26
N VAL A 186 -0.46 -18.26 47.61
CA VAL A 186 0.44 -17.16 47.96
C VAL A 186 -0.19 -15.81 47.56
N ARG A 187 0.02 -14.84 48.44
CA ARG A 187 -0.38 -13.44 48.38
C ARG A 187 0.68 -12.63 47.64
#